data_AF-A0A9D2J5E2-F1
#
_entry.id   AF-A0A9D2J5E2-F1
#
_cell.length_a   1.000
_cell.length_b   1.000
_cell.length_c   1.000
_cell.angle_alpha   90.00
_cell.angle_beta   90.00
_cell.angle_gamma   90.00
#
_symmetry.space_group_name_H-M   'P 1'
#
loop_
_entity.id
_entity.type
_entity.pdbx_description
1 polymer ?
#
loop_
_entity_poly.entity_id
_entity_poly.type
_entity_poly.pdbx_seq_one_letter_code
_entity_poly.pdbx_strand_id
1 'polypeptide(L)'
;MNELENPRKRAKHLVRQHRAGLYPVAARLRQSLPRFADMTDREVLAAEFALHDAQAVVASELGFRSWSELKENPPVSVTDTSSHRLQRASAQLFVTDFARAMTFYRVLLGFDIVFTYGEPPFYGEVRRDGVGFNVRHVDESPFVPDVREQEQLLSASIATTNAKDLFLEFQAAGVDFQERLQKKPWGANEFVVRDPDGNIILFGTPSPRA
;
A
#
# COMPACT_ATOMS: atom_id res chain seq x y z
N MET A 1 25.09 -20.22 -2.15
CA MET A 1 24.79 -19.54 -3.44
C MET A 1 25.78 -18.39 -3.56
N ASN A 2 26.43 -18.17 -4.71
CA ASN A 2 27.48 -17.15 -4.81
C ASN A 2 26.83 -15.75 -4.83
N GLU A 3 26.99 -14.98 -3.75
CA GLU A 3 26.30 -13.70 -3.52
C GLU A 3 26.62 -12.64 -4.60
N LEU A 4 27.75 -12.79 -5.30
CA LEU A 4 28.14 -11.93 -6.41
C LEU A 4 27.60 -12.39 -7.78
N GLU A 5 26.94 -13.54 -7.87
CA GLU A 5 26.44 -14.07 -9.13
C GLU A 5 25.36 -13.18 -9.75
N ASN A 6 24.40 -12.73 -8.94
CA ASN A 6 23.31 -11.84 -9.39
C ASN A 6 23.85 -10.45 -9.80
N PRO A 7 24.64 -9.73 -8.98
CA PRO A 7 25.28 -8.48 -9.40
C PRO A 7 26.11 -8.61 -10.70
N ARG A 8 26.85 -9.70 -10.88
CA ARG A 8 27.63 -9.95 -12.10
C ARG A 8 26.74 -10.15 -13.33
N LYS A 9 25.61 -10.85 -13.19
CA LYS A 9 24.62 -11.01 -14.27
C LYS A 9 23.99 -9.68 -14.63
N ARG A 10 23.61 -8.86 -13.64
CA ARG A 10 23.06 -7.50 -13.85
C ARG A 10 24.03 -6.59 -14.60
N ALA A 11 25.32 -6.57 -14.21
CA ALA A 11 26.33 -5.75 -14.90
C ALA A 11 26.49 -6.15 -16.38
N LYS A 12 26.57 -7.46 -16.67
CA LYS A 12 26.64 -7.96 -18.06
C LYS A 12 25.39 -7.63 -18.87
N HIS A 13 24.21 -7.73 -18.24
CA HIS A 13 22.95 -7.38 -18.87
C HIS A 13 22.90 -5.89 -19.23
N LEU A 14 23.34 -5.02 -18.32
CA LEU A 14 23.37 -3.57 -18.52
C LEU A 14 24.27 -3.17 -19.71
N VAL A 15 25.45 -3.80 -19.85
CA VAL A 15 26.33 -3.60 -21.03
C VAL A 15 25.61 -3.98 -22.32
N ARG A 16 24.86 -5.09 -22.32
CA ARG A 16 24.09 -5.53 -23.49
C ARG A 16 22.97 -4.56 -23.84
N GLN A 17 22.27 -4.03 -22.83
CA GLN A 17 21.19 -3.07 -23.03
C GLN A 17 21.70 -1.71 -23.57
N HIS A 18 22.87 -1.24 -23.09
CA HIS A 18 23.53 -0.04 -23.62
C HIS A 18 23.92 -0.23 -25.09
N ARG A 19 24.57 -1.34 -25.44
CA ARG A 19 24.94 -1.68 -26.84
C ARG A 19 23.73 -1.80 -27.77
N ALA A 20 22.58 -2.19 -27.23
CA ALA A 20 21.33 -2.28 -27.98
C ALA A 20 20.61 -0.93 -28.13
N GLY A 21 21.14 0.17 -27.58
CA GLY A 21 20.56 1.51 -27.69
C GLY A 21 19.26 1.70 -26.90
N LEU A 22 19.03 0.94 -25.83
CA LEU A 22 17.80 1.05 -25.05
C LEU A 22 17.77 2.34 -24.24
N TYR A 23 16.93 3.29 -24.65
CA TYR A 23 16.77 4.61 -24.02
C TYR A 23 16.65 4.61 -22.48
N PRO A 24 15.92 3.69 -21.82
CA PRO A 24 15.86 3.66 -20.35
C PRO A 24 17.20 3.46 -19.65
N VAL A 25 18.21 2.91 -20.33
CA VAL A 25 19.56 2.74 -19.79
C VAL A 25 20.23 4.09 -19.60
N ALA A 26 20.03 5.04 -20.51
CA ALA A 26 20.71 6.33 -20.45
C ALA A 26 20.39 7.10 -19.16
N ALA A 27 19.11 7.22 -18.81
CA ALA A 27 18.66 7.86 -17.57
C ALA A 27 19.27 7.20 -16.32
N ARG A 28 19.34 5.86 -16.32
CA ARG A 28 19.92 5.07 -15.23
C ARG A 28 21.43 5.31 -15.07
N LEU A 29 22.16 5.44 -16.18
CA LEU A 29 23.58 5.75 -16.17
C LEU A 29 23.87 7.17 -15.65
N ARG A 30 23.04 8.17 -16.01
CA ARG A 30 23.19 9.56 -15.54
C ARG A 30 23.06 9.71 -14.03
N GLN A 31 22.19 8.91 -13.41
CA GLN A 31 21.99 8.89 -11.96
C GLN A 31 23.16 8.25 -11.21
N SER A 32 23.87 7.33 -11.85
CA SER A 32 24.82 6.43 -11.17
C SER A 32 26.28 6.76 -11.45
N LEU A 33 26.57 7.46 -12.55
CA LEU A 33 27.93 7.78 -12.98
C LEU A 33 28.08 9.30 -13.21
N PRO A 34 28.90 10.00 -12.42
CA PRO A 34 29.11 11.44 -12.55
C PRO A 34 29.53 11.88 -13.96
N ARG A 35 30.31 11.05 -14.68
CA ARG A 35 30.77 11.37 -16.05
C ARG A 35 29.65 11.46 -17.09
N PHE A 36 28.46 10.93 -16.79
CA PHE A 36 27.30 10.98 -17.68
C PHE A 36 26.24 11.99 -17.24
N ALA A 37 26.37 12.60 -16.07
CA ALA A 37 25.32 13.40 -15.44
C ALA A 37 24.79 14.53 -16.35
N ASP A 38 25.69 15.20 -17.07
CA ASP A 38 25.38 16.37 -17.91
C ASP A 38 25.19 16.03 -19.40
N MET A 39 25.18 14.74 -19.76
CA MET A 39 25.03 14.29 -21.15
C MET A 39 23.56 14.06 -21.50
N THR A 40 23.20 14.23 -22.77
CA THR A 40 21.89 13.81 -23.31
C THR A 40 21.82 12.29 -23.45
N ASP A 41 20.62 11.71 -23.53
CA ASP A 41 20.47 10.26 -23.69
C ASP A 41 21.17 9.72 -24.94
N ARG A 42 21.19 10.52 -26.02
CA ARG A 42 21.89 10.16 -27.26
C ARG A 42 23.41 10.15 -27.07
N GLU A 43 23.95 11.12 -26.35
CA GLU A 43 25.38 11.20 -26.06
C GLU A 43 25.80 10.06 -25.10
N VAL A 44 24.98 9.74 -24.11
CA VAL A 44 25.22 8.60 -23.19
C VAL A 44 25.22 7.25 -23.92
N LEU A 45 24.29 7.05 -24.86
CA LEU A 45 24.23 5.82 -25.66
C LEU A 45 25.35 5.75 -26.72
N ALA A 46 25.87 6.88 -27.18
CA ALA A 46 27.01 6.94 -28.10
C ALA A 46 28.37 6.83 -27.39
N ALA A 47 28.43 7.09 -26.08
CA ALA A 47 29.66 7.03 -25.31
C ALA A 47 30.13 5.60 -25.01
N GLU A 48 31.43 5.43 -24.79
CA GLU A 48 31.99 4.14 -24.37
C GLU A 48 31.48 3.73 -22.98
N PHE A 49 30.94 2.51 -22.91
CA PHE A 49 30.41 1.90 -21.70
C PHE A 49 30.92 0.46 -21.57
N ALA A 50 31.86 0.27 -20.66
CA ALA A 50 32.52 -1.01 -20.44
C ALA A 50 31.96 -1.74 -19.21
N LEU A 51 32.38 -2.99 -19.02
CA LEU A 51 31.90 -3.81 -17.90
C LEU A 51 32.20 -3.19 -16.52
N HIS A 52 33.33 -2.48 -16.39
CA HIS A 52 33.69 -1.82 -15.12
C HIS A 52 32.74 -0.66 -14.79
N ASP A 53 32.24 0.06 -15.80
CA ASP A 53 31.21 1.09 -15.61
C ASP A 53 29.89 0.46 -15.16
N ALA A 54 29.49 -0.63 -15.81
CA ALA A 54 28.27 -1.35 -15.43
C ALA A 54 28.36 -1.93 -14.01
N GLN A 55 29.55 -2.35 -13.59
CA GLN A 55 29.82 -2.76 -12.21
C GLN A 55 29.70 -1.59 -11.22
N ALA A 56 30.24 -0.42 -11.55
CA ALA A 56 30.09 0.78 -10.73
C ALA A 56 28.62 1.20 -10.59
N VAL A 57 27.83 1.13 -11.66
CA VAL A 57 26.38 1.38 -11.63
C VAL A 57 25.65 0.39 -10.72
N VAL A 58 25.91 -0.91 -10.87
CA VAL A 58 25.28 -1.93 -10.03
C VAL A 58 25.69 -1.78 -8.57
N ALA A 59 26.92 -1.40 -8.27
CA ALA A 59 27.37 -1.12 -6.90
C ALA A 59 26.64 0.10 -6.31
N SER A 60 26.56 1.21 -7.07
CA SER A 60 25.88 2.44 -6.67
C SER A 60 24.39 2.22 -6.36
N GLU A 61 23.68 1.47 -7.21
CA GLU A 61 22.27 1.10 -7.00
C GLU A 61 22.03 0.23 -5.76
N LEU A 62 23.04 -0.54 -5.37
CA LEU A 62 23.00 -1.38 -4.18
C LEU A 62 23.46 -0.60 -2.93
N GLY A 63 23.77 0.69 -3.05
CA GLY A 63 24.19 1.55 -1.95
C GLY A 63 25.70 1.52 -1.66
N PHE A 64 26.51 0.92 -2.53
CA PHE A 64 27.96 0.82 -2.37
C PHE A 64 28.70 1.90 -3.19
N ARG A 65 29.81 2.41 -2.66
CA ARG A 65 30.63 3.43 -3.33
C ARG A 65 31.47 2.84 -4.45
N SER A 66 31.74 1.53 -4.43
CA SER A 66 32.49 0.86 -5.49
C SER A 66 32.17 -0.63 -5.61
N TRP A 67 32.52 -1.21 -6.76
CA TRP A 67 32.47 -2.66 -6.97
C TRP A 67 33.44 -3.42 -6.06
N SER A 68 34.53 -2.80 -5.60
CA SER A 68 35.43 -3.41 -4.62
C SER A 68 34.78 -3.51 -3.25
N GLU A 69 34.13 -2.44 -2.79
CA GLU A 69 33.36 -2.43 -1.54
C GLU A 69 32.23 -3.47 -1.57
N LEU A 70 31.56 -3.62 -2.72
CA LEU A 70 30.56 -4.67 -2.94
C LEU A 70 31.14 -6.10 -2.89
N LYS A 71 32.40 -6.31 -3.27
CA LYS A 71 33.04 -7.64 -3.17
C LYS A 71 33.50 -7.95 -1.75
N GLU A 72 33.94 -6.92 -1.02
CA GLU A 72 34.43 -7.03 0.36
C GLU A 72 33.28 -7.17 1.35
N ASN A 73 32.15 -6.50 1.08
CA ASN A 73 30.94 -6.54 1.87
C ASN A 73 29.73 -6.75 0.95
N PRO A 74 29.60 -7.92 0.29
CA PRO A 74 28.45 -8.18 -0.56
C PRO A 74 27.17 -8.02 0.26
N PRO A 75 26.09 -7.46 -0.32
CA PRO A 75 24.80 -7.47 0.35
C PRO A 75 24.51 -8.94 0.61
N VAL A 76 24.53 -9.31 1.89
CA VAL A 76 24.03 -10.61 2.33
C VAL A 76 22.67 -10.71 1.69
N SER A 77 22.47 -11.77 0.90
CA SER A 77 21.13 -12.03 0.39
C SER A 77 20.27 -12.13 1.65
N VAL A 78 19.41 -11.15 1.87
CA VAL A 78 18.27 -11.33 2.75
C VAL A 78 17.40 -12.32 2.00
N THR A 79 17.82 -13.60 2.03
CA THR A 79 16.88 -14.69 2.03
C THR A 79 15.89 -14.28 3.10
N ASP A 80 14.66 -13.97 2.70
CA ASP A 80 13.57 -13.73 3.62
C ASP A 80 13.35 -15.05 4.39
N THR A 81 14.19 -15.28 5.40
CA THR A 81 14.07 -16.34 6.39
C THR A 81 13.14 -15.91 7.51
N SER A 82 12.43 -14.78 7.36
CA SER A 82 11.34 -14.50 8.28
C SER A 82 10.21 -15.47 7.98
N SER A 83 10.12 -16.55 8.76
CA SER A 83 8.87 -17.28 8.99
C SER A 83 7.80 -16.40 9.66
N HIS A 84 8.02 -15.09 9.71
CA HIS A 84 7.27 -14.09 10.47
C HIS A 84 6.81 -13.00 9.50
N ARG A 85 5.93 -13.40 8.58
CA ARG A 85 5.27 -12.46 7.67
C ARG A 85 4.06 -11.83 8.37
N LEU A 86 4.06 -10.50 8.49
CA LEU A 86 2.86 -9.76 8.88
C LEU A 86 1.80 -9.96 7.79
N GLN A 87 0.61 -10.45 8.16
CA GLN A 87 -0.42 -10.82 7.20
C GLN A 87 -1.45 -9.71 6.96
N ARG A 88 -1.88 -9.04 8.03
CA ARG A 88 -2.89 -7.96 7.96
C ARG A 88 -2.75 -6.99 9.12
N ALA A 89 -3.23 -5.77 8.92
CA ALA A 89 -3.62 -4.86 9.98
C ALA A 89 -5.14 -4.71 9.92
N SER A 90 -5.81 -4.72 11.08
CA SER A 90 -7.25 -4.55 11.18
C SER A 90 -7.57 -3.35 12.06
N ALA A 91 -8.47 -2.49 11.60
CA ALA A 91 -8.97 -1.37 12.40
C ALA A 91 -9.74 -1.88 13.63
N GLN A 92 -9.84 -1.03 14.65
CA GLN A 92 -10.63 -1.23 15.86
C GLN A 92 -11.70 -0.14 15.90
N LEU A 93 -12.96 -0.52 15.68
CA LEU A 93 -14.10 0.40 15.72
C LEU A 93 -14.76 0.31 17.08
N PHE A 94 -14.87 1.45 17.75
CA PHE A 94 -15.47 1.55 19.08
C PHE A 94 -16.94 1.89 18.96
N VAL A 95 -17.78 1.13 19.66
CA VAL A 95 -19.24 1.27 19.63
C VAL A 95 -19.80 1.21 21.06
N THR A 96 -20.93 1.85 21.31
CA THR A 96 -21.63 1.86 22.62
C THR A 96 -22.77 0.85 22.69
N ASP A 97 -23.22 0.34 21.53
CA ASP A 97 -24.17 -0.76 21.44
C ASP A 97 -23.63 -1.82 20.46
N PHE A 98 -23.06 -2.88 21.02
CA PHE A 98 -22.45 -3.95 20.24
C PHE A 98 -23.47 -4.65 19.34
N ALA A 99 -24.66 -4.98 19.84
CA ALA A 99 -25.66 -5.72 19.07
C ALA A 99 -26.20 -4.89 17.89
N ARG A 100 -26.43 -3.59 18.10
CA ARG A 100 -26.82 -2.64 17.05
C ARG A 100 -25.74 -2.51 16.00
N ALA A 101 -24.49 -2.36 16.41
CA ALA A 101 -23.35 -2.27 15.48
C ALA A 101 -23.19 -3.54 14.64
N MET A 102 -23.22 -4.73 15.26
CA MET A 102 -23.10 -5.99 14.52
C MET A 102 -24.25 -6.21 13.53
N THR A 103 -25.45 -5.76 13.88
CA THR A 103 -26.61 -5.77 12.96
C THR A 103 -26.39 -4.83 11.78
N PHE A 104 -25.93 -3.60 12.03
CA PHE A 104 -25.60 -2.64 10.98
C PHE A 104 -24.55 -3.21 10.00
N TYR A 105 -23.43 -3.70 10.52
CA TYR A 105 -22.35 -4.24 9.69
C TYR A 105 -22.79 -5.45 8.86
N ARG A 106 -23.60 -6.33 9.44
CA ARG A 106 -24.09 -7.51 8.73
C ARG A 106 -25.20 -7.23 7.74
N VAL A 107 -26.23 -6.51 8.16
CA VAL A 107 -27.46 -6.37 7.39
C VAL A 107 -27.36 -5.25 6.36
N LEU A 108 -26.74 -4.12 6.70
CA LEU A 108 -26.68 -2.96 5.81
C LEU A 108 -25.40 -2.93 4.96
N LEU A 109 -24.26 -3.31 5.54
CA LEU A 109 -22.98 -3.32 4.81
C LEU A 109 -22.59 -4.70 4.26
N GLY A 110 -23.38 -5.74 4.55
CA GLY A 110 -23.19 -7.08 3.99
C GLY A 110 -21.95 -7.82 4.49
N PHE A 111 -21.43 -7.49 5.68
CA PHE A 111 -20.32 -8.23 6.28
C PHE A 111 -20.80 -9.50 7.01
N ASP A 112 -20.00 -10.55 6.98
CA ASP A 112 -20.20 -11.70 7.85
C ASP A 112 -19.60 -11.45 9.23
N ILE A 113 -20.28 -11.97 10.27
CA ILE A 113 -19.73 -12.01 11.63
C ILE A 113 -18.78 -13.20 11.71
N VAL A 114 -17.49 -12.94 11.84
CA VAL A 114 -16.46 -13.99 11.91
C VAL A 114 -16.44 -14.64 13.28
N PHE A 115 -16.48 -13.83 14.34
CA PHE A 115 -16.62 -14.28 15.72
C PHE A 115 -17.14 -13.15 16.61
N THR A 116 -17.66 -13.53 17.77
CA THR A 116 -17.93 -12.64 18.91
C THR A 116 -17.30 -13.22 20.18
N TYR A 117 -17.03 -12.37 21.17
CA TYR A 117 -16.38 -12.73 22.42
C TYR A 117 -16.96 -11.94 23.60
N GLY A 118 -17.10 -12.63 24.74
CA GLY A 118 -17.65 -12.11 25.99
C GLY A 118 -19.10 -12.54 26.25
N GLU A 119 -19.55 -12.36 27.50
CA GLU A 119 -20.93 -12.55 27.94
C GLU A 119 -21.32 -11.40 28.92
N PRO A 120 -22.15 -10.43 28.49
CA PRO A 120 -22.62 -10.24 27.12
C PRO A 120 -21.46 -9.94 26.14
N PRO A 121 -21.61 -10.22 24.83
CA PRO A 121 -20.57 -9.95 23.84
C PRO A 121 -20.15 -8.49 23.81
N PHE A 122 -18.85 -8.23 23.89
CA PHE A 122 -18.26 -6.88 23.86
C PHE A 122 -17.16 -6.73 22.80
N TYR A 123 -16.80 -7.80 22.11
CA TYR A 123 -15.77 -7.78 21.08
C TYR A 123 -16.09 -8.76 19.94
N GLY A 124 -15.72 -8.41 18.72
CA GLY A 124 -15.90 -9.29 17.57
C GLY A 124 -15.16 -8.81 16.33
N GLU A 125 -15.18 -9.63 15.29
CA GLU A 125 -14.66 -9.30 13.97
C GLU A 125 -15.75 -9.49 12.91
N VAL A 126 -15.83 -8.54 11.98
CA VAL A 126 -16.66 -8.66 10.77
C VAL A 126 -15.77 -8.71 9.54
N ARG A 127 -16.17 -9.46 8.51
CA ARG A 127 -15.41 -9.59 7.26
C ARG A 127 -16.32 -9.68 6.03
N ARG A 128 -15.91 -9.05 4.92
CA ARG A 128 -16.52 -9.16 3.59
C ARG A 128 -15.43 -9.26 2.54
N ASP A 129 -15.51 -10.23 1.62
CA ASP A 129 -14.59 -10.40 0.48
C ASP A 129 -13.09 -10.44 0.84
N GLY A 130 -12.76 -10.79 2.08
CA GLY A 130 -11.38 -10.82 2.61
C GLY A 130 -10.96 -9.59 3.42
N VAL A 131 -11.74 -8.51 3.42
CA VAL A 131 -11.50 -7.29 4.22
C VAL A 131 -12.29 -7.35 5.51
N GLY A 132 -11.64 -7.15 6.65
CA GLY A 132 -12.30 -7.17 7.95
C GLY A 132 -11.69 -6.22 8.96
N PHE A 133 -12.52 -5.81 9.91
CA PHE A 133 -12.16 -4.97 11.05
C PHE A 133 -12.83 -5.50 12.30
N ASN A 134 -12.25 -5.11 13.43
CA ASN A 134 -12.72 -5.51 14.74
C ASN A 134 -13.69 -4.45 15.27
N VAL A 135 -14.71 -4.90 15.99
CA VAL A 135 -15.68 -4.07 16.68
C VAL A 135 -15.52 -4.29 18.17
N ARG A 136 -15.42 -3.22 18.94
CA ARG A 136 -15.22 -3.25 20.39
C ARG A 136 -16.23 -2.36 21.08
N HIS A 137 -16.99 -2.94 22.02
CA HIS A 137 -17.87 -2.20 22.90
C HIS A 137 -17.04 -1.39 23.92
N VAL A 138 -17.49 -0.16 24.15
CA VAL A 138 -17.08 0.75 25.22
C VAL A 138 -18.34 1.40 25.79
N ASP A 139 -18.40 1.58 27.12
CA ASP A 139 -19.60 2.16 27.75
C ASP A 139 -19.83 3.62 27.31
N GLU A 140 -18.75 4.33 27.01
CA GLU A 140 -18.74 5.70 26.49
C GLU A 140 -17.74 5.85 25.34
N SER A 141 -18.04 6.75 24.40
CA SER A 141 -17.13 7.03 23.29
C SER A 141 -15.78 7.57 23.82
N PRO A 142 -14.63 7.01 23.39
CA PRO A 142 -13.32 7.50 23.80
C PRO A 142 -12.92 8.79 23.06
N PHE A 143 -13.75 9.24 22.11
CA PHE A 143 -13.52 10.45 21.34
C PHE A 143 -14.26 11.63 21.96
N VAL A 144 -13.64 12.80 21.94
CA VAL A 144 -14.35 14.03 22.30
C VAL A 144 -15.54 14.24 21.33
N PRO A 145 -16.67 14.80 21.80
CA PRO A 145 -17.85 14.99 20.96
C PRO A 145 -17.53 15.70 19.64
N ASP A 146 -18.20 15.30 18.56
CA ASP A 146 -18.15 15.89 17.21
C ASP A 146 -16.79 15.89 16.49
N VAL A 147 -15.69 15.47 17.13
CA VAL A 147 -14.34 15.51 16.52
C VAL A 147 -14.25 14.72 15.21
N ARG A 148 -15.00 13.63 15.10
CA ARG A 148 -15.01 12.80 13.89
C ARG A 148 -15.63 13.52 12.71
N GLU A 149 -16.67 14.31 12.95
CA GLU A 149 -17.34 15.09 11.91
C GLU A 149 -16.46 16.28 11.51
N GLN A 150 -15.91 16.99 12.49
CA GLN A 150 -15.09 18.18 12.28
C GLN A 150 -13.79 17.86 11.53
N GLU A 151 -13.07 16.83 11.98
CA GLU A 151 -11.74 16.47 11.47
C GLU A 151 -11.78 15.36 10.41
N GLN A 152 -12.97 14.86 10.07
CA GLN A 152 -13.16 13.73 9.14
C GLN A 152 -12.30 12.52 9.53
N LEU A 153 -12.26 12.19 10.83
CA LEU A 153 -11.41 11.14 11.40
C LEU A 153 -11.88 9.73 11.00
N LEU A 154 -11.35 9.22 9.89
CA LEU A 154 -11.64 7.88 9.39
C LEU A 154 -11.33 6.79 10.42
N SER A 155 -12.28 5.88 10.63
CA SER A 155 -12.08 4.68 11.46
C SER A 155 -11.47 3.53 10.65
N ALA A 156 -11.79 3.49 9.36
CA ALA A 156 -11.18 2.58 8.39
C ALA A 156 -11.24 3.17 6.98
N SER A 157 -10.32 2.72 6.14
CA SER A 157 -10.32 2.95 4.69
C SER A 157 -10.27 1.60 4.00
N ILE A 158 -11.24 1.34 3.14
CA ILE A 158 -11.43 0.06 2.46
C ILE A 158 -11.29 0.29 0.96
N ALA A 159 -10.27 -0.36 0.38
CA ALA A 159 -10.10 -0.40 -1.05
C ALA A 159 -11.18 -1.29 -1.68
N THR A 160 -11.77 -0.81 -2.77
CA THR A 160 -12.78 -1.51 -3.56
C THR A 160 -12.38 -1.48 -5.03
N THR A 161 -12.75 -2.49 -5.80
CA THR A 161 -12.56 -2.46 -7.26
C THR A 161 -13.64 -1.66 -7.97
N ASN A 162 -14.81 -1.47 -7.34
CA ASN A 162 -15.95 -0.79 -7.91
C ASN A 162 -16.75 -0.01 -6.84
N ALA A 163 -16.27 1.18 -6.51
CA ALA A 163 -16.92 2.04 -5.51
C ALA A 163 -18.34 2.48 -5.92
N LYS A 164 -18.64 2.56 -7.22
CA LYS A 164 -19.94 3.02 -7.70
C LYS A 164 -21.05 2.01 -7.41
N ASP A 165 -20.82 0.74 -7.75
CA ASP A 165 -21.85 -0.28 -7.54
C ASP A 165 -22.04 -0.58 -6.06
N LEU A 166 -20.96 -0.57 -5.27
CA LEU A 166 -21.05 -0.69 -3.81
C LEU A 166 -21.82 0.48 -3.17
N PHE A 167 -21.61 1.70 -3.66
CA PHE A 167 -22.38 2.86 -3.21
C PHE A 167 -23.89 2.70 -3.49
N LEU A 168 -24.25 2.20 -4.67
CA LEU A 168 -25.65 1.95 -5.03
C LEU A 168 -26.28 0.84 -4.18
N GLU A 169 -25.52 -0.22 -3.88
CA GLU A 169 -25.93 -1.28 -2.95
C GLU A 169 -26.25 -0.69 -1.57
N PHE A 170 -25.33 0.08 -0.98
CA PHE A 170 -25.53 0.68 0.34
C PHE A 170 -26.64 1.72 0.35
N GLN A 171 -26.80 2.47 -0.74
CA GLN A 171 -27.91 3.41 -0.90
C GLN A 171 -29.26 2.68 -0.91
N ALA A 172 -29.37 1.56 -1.64
CA ALA A 172 -30.58 0.76 -1.68
C ALA A 172 -30.90 0.12 -0.31
N ALA A 173 -29.86 -0.19 0.48
CA ALA A 173 -29.99 -0.67 1.85
C ALA A 173 -30.35 0.43 2.87
N GLY A 174 -30.33 1.72 2.48
CA GLY A 174 -30.66 2.84 3.38
C GLY A 174 -29.52 3.24 4.33
N VAL A 175 -28.27 2.98 3.96
CA VAL A 175 -27.08 3.38 4.73
C VAL A 175 -26.96 4.92 4.80
N ASP A 176 -26.56 5.43 5.96
CA ASP A 176 -26.24 6.85 6.14
C ASP A 176 -24.84 7.18 5.58
N PHE A 177 -24.75 8.27 4.82
CA PHE A 177 -23.53 8.69 4.14
C PHE A 177 -23.06 10.02 4.70
N GLN A 178 -21.87 10.04 5.30
CA GLN A 178 -21.17 11.30 5.60
C GLN A 178 -20.72 12.00 4.32
N GLU A 179 -20.24 11.22 3.34
CA GLU A 179 -19.89 11.74 2.03
C GLU A 179 -20.44 10.79 0.95
N ARG A 180 -21.26 11.32 0.04
CA ARG A 180 -21.76 10.55 -1.09
C ARG A 180 -20.64 10.31 -2.11
N LEU A 181 -20.85 9.37 -3.04
CA LEU A 181 -19.87 9.03 -4.08
C LEU A 181 -19.37 10.27 -4.84
N GLN A 182 -18.05 10.49 -4.79
CA GLN A 182 -17.36 11.59 -5.45
C GLN A 182 -16.08 11.09 -6.12
N LYS A 183 -15.70 11.76 -7.22
CA LYS A 183 -14.40 11.61 -7.84
C LYS A 183 -13.43 12.61 -7.23
N LYS A 184 -12.38 12.12 -6.57
CA LYS A 184 -11.38 12.97 -5.94
C LYS A 184 -10.36 13.51 -6.95
N PRO A 185 -9.65 14.62 -6.64
CA PRO A 185 -8.63 15.20 -7.53
C PRO A 185 -7.51 14.23 -7.93
N TRP A 186 -7.21 13.23 -7.10
CA TRP A 186 -6.23 12.17 -7.37
C TRP A 186 -6.79 11.00 -8.20
N GLY A 187 -8.04 11.09 -8.68
CA GLY A 187 -8.62 10.16 -9.65
C GLY A 187 -9.41 8.99 -9.05
N ALA A 188 -9.38 8.79 -7.73
CA ALA A 188 -10.18 7.77 -7.05
C ALA A 188 -11.67 8.14 -7.01
N ASN A 189 -12.54 7.14 -7.09
CA ASN A 189 -13.95 7.28 -6.73
C ASN A 189 -14.13 6.79 -5.30
N GLU A 190 -14.64 7.65 -4.43
CA GLU A 190 -14.72 7.42 -2.98
C GLU A 190 -16.08 7.85 -2.43
N PHE A 191 -16.53 7.18 -1.38
CA PHE A 191 -17.66 7.60 -0.54
C PHE A 191 -17.37 7.24 0.92
N VAL A 192 -18.07 7.87 1.86
CA VAL A 192 -17.89 7.66 3.30
C VAL A 192 -19.24 7.36 3.94
N VAL A 193 -19.32 6.20 4.61
CA VAL A 193 -20.50 5.80 5.38
C VAL A 193 -20.31 6.14 6.86
N ARG A 194 -21.42 6.34 7.56
CA ARG A 194 -21.46 6.53 9.00
C ARG A 194 -22.18 5.36 9.66
N ASP A 195 -21.56 4.78 10.67
CA ASP A 195 -22.22 3.77 11.51
C ASP A 195 -23.09 4.42 12.60
N PRO A 196 -23.91 3.64 13.33
CA PRO A 196 -24.82 4.17 14.34
C PRO A 196 -24.15 4.84 15.55
N ASP A 197 -22.83 4.69 15.71
CA ASP A 197 -21.99 5.25 16.78
C ASP A 197 -21.10 6.40 16.25
N GLY A 198 -21.29 6.82 15.00
CA GLY A 198 -20.54 7.91 14.38
C GLY A 198 -19.16 7.52 13.86
N ASN A 199 -18.81 6.23 13.84
CA ASN A 199 -17.62 5.78 13.12
C ASN A 199 -17.83 6.01 11.63
N ILE A 200 -16.82 6.59 10.98
CA ILE A 200 -16.85 6.88 9.55
C ILE A 200 -15.87 5.99 8.81
N ILE A 201 -16.34 5.35 7.74
CA ILE A 201 -15.58 4.36 6.98
C ILE A 201 -15.56 4.78 5.52
N LEU A 202 -14.34 4.96 4.99
CA LEU A 202 -14.15 5.30 3.58
C LEU A 202 -14.12 4.05 2.73
N PHE A 203 -14.83 4.07 1.62
CA PHE A 203 -14.76 3.07 0.56
C PHE A 203 -14.31 3.74 -0.73
N GLY A 204 -13.24 3.23 -1.35
CA GLY A 204 -12.63 3.92 -2.48
C GLY A 204 -11.92 2.99 -3.44
N THR A 205 -11.87 3.35 -4.71
CA THR A 205 -10.94 2.71 -5.66
C THR A 205 -9.51 3.13 -5.34
N PRO A 206 -8.51 2.23 -5.40
CA PRO A 206 -7.11 2.62 -5.24
C PRO A 206 -6.76 3.80 -6.17
N SER A 207 -5.95 4.73 -5.66
CA SER A 207 -5.34 5.74 -6.53
C SER A 207 -4.50 5.03 -7.60
N PRO A 208 -4.53 5.44 -8.87
CA PRO A 208 -3.72 4.84 -9.94
C PRO A 208 -2.19 4.91 -9.73
N ARG A 209 -1.74 5.49 -8.61
CA ARG A 209 -0.33 5.73 -8.27
C ARG A 209 0.19 4.92 -7.06
N ALA A 210 -0.53 3.90 -6.61
CA ALA A 210 -0.05 3.00 -5.56
C ALA A 210 0.89 1.91 -6.09
#